data_AF-A0A927R524-F1
#
_entry.id   AF-A0A927R524-F1
#
_cell.length_a   1.000
_cell.length_b   1.000
_cell.length_c   1.000
_cell.angle_alpha   90.00
_cell.angle_beta   90.00
_cell.angle_gamma   90.00
#
_symmetry.space_group_name_H-M   'P 1'
#
loop_
_entity.id
_entity.type
_entity.pdbx_description
1 polymer ?
#
loop_
_entity_poly.entity_id
_entity_poly.type
_entity_poly.pdbx_seq_one_letter_code
_entity_poly.pdbx_strand_id
1 'polypeptide(L)'
;MKWFIGILVNAAIFLILSWLIPSFVVSSIGTAIIASIILAIVNMLVRPILIFFTLPATIVTLGFFIFVINAAMLLLTDKFMGDGFVIEGFGTALLIAILMSILNVMINSIILEPMRDKRK
;
A
#
# COMPACT_ATOMS: atom_id res chain seq x y z
N MET A 1 -5.17 -17.72 -1.27
CA MET A 1 -3.70 -17.70 -1.09
C MET A 1 -3.06 -16.35 -1.42
N LYS A 2 -3.23 -15.79 -2.63
CA LYS A 2 -2.60 -14.51 -3.02
C LYS A 2 -2.92 -13.31 -2.12
N TRP A 3 -4.18 -13.20 -1.67
CA TRP A 3 -4.64 -12.13 -0.79
C TRP A 3 -3.95 -12.13 0.58
N PHE A 4 -3.86 -13.29 1.23
CA PHE A 4 -3.24 -13.44 2.55
C PHE A 4 -1.73 -13.13 2.51
N ILE A 5 -1.04 -13.57 1.46
CA ILE A 5 0.37 -13.25 1.23
C ILE A 5 0.55 -11.74 1.02
N GLY A 6 -0.34 -11.09 0.26
CA GLY A 6 -0.30 -9.64 0.05
C GLY A 6 -0.45 -8.83 1.34
N ILE A 7 -1.29 -9.28 2.28
CA ILE A 7 -1.47 -8.64 3.59
C ILE A 7 -0.17 -8.72 4.41
N LEU A 8 0.49 -9.88 4.44
CA LEU A 8 1.76 -10.05 5.15
C LEU A 8 2.88 -9.23 4.51
N VAL A 9 2.97 -9.22 3.18
CA VAL A 9 3.95 -8.42 2.44
C VAL A 9 3.75 -6.94 2.69
N ASN A 10 2.51 -6.43 2.61
CA ASN A 10 2.21 -5.03 2.87
C ASN A 10 2.50 -4.64 4.34
N ALA A 11 2.20 -5.51 5.30
CA ALA A 11 2.55 -5.27 6.70
C ALA A 11 4.08 -5.14 6.89
N ALA A 12 4.85 -6.03 6.27
CA ALA A 12 6.32 -5.96 6.29
C ALA A 12 6.83 -4.67 5.63
N ILE A 13 6.25 -4.28 4.49
CA ILE A 13 6.58 -3.02 3.81
C ILE A 13 6.30 -1.81 4.72
N PHE A 14 5.17 -1.78 5.43
CA PHE A 14 4.87 -0.68 6.35
C PHE A 14 5.89 -0.56 7.47
N LEU A 15 6.31 -1.69 8.05
CA LEU A 15 7.36 -1.69 9.07
C LEU A 15 8.70 -1.18 8.52
N ILE A 16 9.04 -1.52 7.28
CA ILE A 16 10.27 -1.02 6.65
C ILE A 16 10.15 0.50 6.37
N LEU A 17 9.01 0.93 5.84
CA LEU A 17 8.82 2.33 5.45
C LEU A 17 8.70 3.26 6.66
N SER A 18 8.16 2.80 7.79
CA SER A 18 8.08 3.63 9.00
C SER A 18 9.45 3.92 9.61
N TRP A 19 10.46 3.09 9.33
CA TRP A 19 11.84 3.34 9.73
C TRP A 19 12.56 4.28 8.77
N LEU A 20 12.15 4.31 7.50
CA LEU A 20 12.77 5.13 6.46
C LEU A 20 12.20 6.55 6.42
N ILE A 21 10.92 6.72 6.76
CA ILE A 21 10.20 7.98 6.62
C ILE A 21 9.78 8.46 8.02
N PRO A 22 10.39 9.54 8.55
CA PRO A 22 10.03 10.09 9.87
C PRO A 22 8.56 10.52 9.98
N SER A 23 7.99 10.99 8.87
CA SER A 23 6.59 11.42 8.74
C SER A 23 5.58 10.26 8.61
N PHE A 24 6.01 9.02 8.77
CA PHE A 24 5.17 7.82 8.75
C PHE A 24 5.38 6.99 10.01
N VAL A 25 4.41 7.02 10.91
CA VAL A 25 4.51 6.36 12.22
C VAL A 25 3.65 5.11 12.25
N VAL A 26 4.23 4.00 12.71
CA VAL A 26 3.52 2.75 12.95
C VAL A 26 3.88 2.26 14.35
N SER A 27 2.90 2.25 15.26
CA SER A 27 3.14 2.07 16.69
C SER A 27 3.55 0.65 17.09
N SER A 28 3.18 -0.38 16.32
CA SER A 28 3.56 -1.76 16.60
C SER A 28 3.42 -2.67 15.38
N ILE A 29 4.00 -3.88 15.47
CA ILE A 29 3.81 -4.94 14.47
C ILE A 29 2.32 -5.29 14.32
N GLY A 30 1.57 -5.35 15.42
CA GLY A 30 0.11 -5.59 15.38
C GLY A 30 -0.61 -4.50 14.59
N THR A 31 -0.19 -3.25 14.76
CA THR A 31 -0.73 -2.11 14.03
C THR A 31 -0.45 -2.20 12.53
N ALA A 32 0.74 -2.64 12.11
CA ALA A 32 1.07 -2.86 10.71
C ALA A 32 0.20 -3.95 10.06
N ILE A 33 -0.08 -5.03 10.80
CA ILE A 33 -0.94 -6.14 10.32
C ILE A 33 -2.39 -5.65 10.18
N ILE A 34 -2.92 -4.94 11.17
CA ILE A 34 -4.28 -4.41 11.11
C ILE A 34 -4.39 -3.39 9.96
N ALA A 35 -3.40 -2.50 9.80
CA ALA A 35 -3.36 -1.53 8.70
C ALA A 35 -3.37 -2.22 7.33
N SER A 36 -2.60 -3.29 7.15
CA SER A 36 -2.57 -4.00 5.87
C SER A 36 -3.87 -4.75 5.55
N ILE A 37 -4.57 -5.23 6.58
CA ILE A 37 -5.93 -5.79 6.44
C ILE A 37 -6.92 -4.70 6.03
N ILE A 38 -6.92 -3.55 6.73
CA ILE A 38 -7.80 -2.42 6.39
C ILE A 38 -7.50 -1.93 4.98
N LEU A 39 -6.23 -1.75 4.62
CA LEU A 39 -5.84 -1.37 3.26
C LEU A 39 -6.35 -2.38 2.23
N ALA A 40 -6.31 -3.68 2.51
CA ALA A 40 -6.84 -4.69 1.60
C ALA A 40 -8.37 -4.54 1.41
N ILE A 41 -9.12 -4.29 2.49
CA ILE A 41 -10.56 -4.04 2.44
C ILE A 41 -10.87 -2.75 1.66
N VAL A 42 -10.16 -1.66 1.98
CA VAL A 42 -10.28 -0.37 1.28
C VAL A 42 -10.00 -0.54 -0.21
N ASN A 43 -8.98 -1.31 -0.58
CA ASN A 43 -8.65 -1.61 -1.97
C ASN A 43 -9.70 -2.46 -2.69
N MET A 44 -10.46 -3.29 -1.98
CA MET A 44 -11.54 -4.08 -2.57
C MET A 44 -12.79 -3.26 -2.80
N LEU A 45 -13.11 -2.32 -1.90
CA LEU A 45 -14.35 -1.56 -1.95
C LEU A 45 -14.20 -0.21 -2.65
N VAL A 46 -13.18 0.56 -2.28
CA VAL A 46 -13.06 1.99 -2.65
C VAL A 46 -12.25 2.17 -3.93
N ARG A 47 -11.16 1.41 -4.10
CA ARG A 47 -10.29 1.53 -5.28
C ARG A 47 -11.01 1.38 -6.62
N PRO A 48 -11.97 0.42 -6.81
CA PRO A 48 -12.69 0.30 -8.09
C PRO A 48 -13.49 1.56 -8.43
N ILE A 49 -14.11 2.16 -7.41
CA ILE A 49 -14.90 3.39 -7.55
C ILE A 49 -13.97 4.55 -7.94
N LEU A 50 -12.85 4.72 -7.22
CA LEU A 50 -11.88 5.77 -7.54
C LEU A 50 -11.34 5.63 -8.95
N ILE A 51 -10.88 4.44 -9.35
CA ILE A 51 -10.35 4.20 -10.69
C ILE A 51 -11.38 4.52 -11.77
N PHE A 52 -12.65 4.17 -11.55
CA PHE A 52 -13.72 4.46 -12.50
C PHE A 52 -13.89 5.97 -12.73
N PHE A 53 -13.93 6.77 -11.65
CA PHE A 53 -14.06 8.22 -11.75
C PHE A 53 -12.78 8.91 -12.23
N THR A 54 -11.61 8.38 -11.90
CA THR A 54 -10.33 8.99 -12.23
C THR A 54 -9.75 8.48 -13.54
N LEU A 55 -10.44 7.56 -14.22
CA LEU A 55 -9.98 6.92 -15.46
C LEU A 55 -9.53 7.93 -16.53
N PRO A 56 -10.27 9.01 -16.82
CA PRO A 56 -9.84 10.03 -17.79
C PRO A 56 -8.52 10.70 -17.36
N ALA A 57 -8.40 11.06 -16.08
CA ALA A 57 -7.19 11.64 -15.52
C ALA A 57 -6.02 10.65 -15.54
N THR A 58 -6.26 9.37 -15.25
CA THR A 58 -5.27 8.31 -15.34
C THR A 58 -4.75 8.16 -16.76
N ILE A 59 -5.61 8.24 -17.79
CA ILE A 59 -5.18 8.18 -19.19
C ILE A 59 -4.35 9.42 -19.56
N VAL A 60 -4.83 10.61 -19.22
CA VAL A 60 -4.14 11.89 -19.53
C VAL A 60 -2.76 11.95 -18.87
N THR A 61 -2.63 11.41 -17.67
CA THR A 61 -1.36 11.36 -16.91
C THR A 61 -0.51 10.12 -17.20
N LEU A 62 -0.84 9.35 -18.25
CA LEU A 62 -0.13 8.12 -18.64
C LEU A 62 0.03 7.11 -17.49
N GLY A 63 -0.97 7.02 -16.63
CA GLY A 63 -0.99 6.12 -15.48
C GLY A 63 -0.43 6.72 -14.20
N PHE A 64 0.21 7.89 -14.21
CA PHE A 64 0.78 8.49 -12.98
C PHE A 64 -0.28 8.73 -11.89
N PHE A 65 -1.52 9.03 -12.28
CA PHE A 65 -2.62 9.18 -11.33
C PHE A 65 -2.90 7.93 -10.49
N ILE A 66 -2.42 6.74 -10.89
CA ILE A 66 -2.54 5.54 -10.06
C ILE A 66 -1.81 5.67 -8.72
N PHE A 67 -0.71 6.41 -8.67
CA PHE A 67 0.02 6.68 -7.42
C PHE A 67 -0.80 7.58 -6.50
N VAL A 68 -1.51 8.56 -7.07
CA VAL A 68 -2.45 9.42 -6.34
C VAL A 68 -3.58 8.59 -5.73
N ILE A 69 -4.14 7.62 -6.49
CA ILE A 69 -5.16 6.71 -5.97
C ILE A 69 -4.59 5.86 -4.84
N ASN A 70 -3.42 5.25 -5.02
CA ASN A 70 -2.79 4.44 -3.98
C ASN A 70 -2.50 5.26 -2.70
N ALA A 71 -2.04 6.50 -2.85
CA ALA A 71 -1.84 7.44 -1.74
C ALA A 71 -3.16 7.78 -1.03
N ALA A 72 -4.24 8.00 -1.79
CA ALA A 72 -5.57 8.22 -1.22
C ALA A 72 -6.06 7.01 -0.43
N MET A 73 -5.75 5.78 -0.88
CA MET A 73 -6.07 4.56 -0.12
C MET A 73 -5.30 4.48 1.19
N LEU A 74 -4.01 4.85 1.19
CA LEU A 74 -3.21 4.90 2.41
C LEU A 74 -3.74 5.91 3.42
N LEU A 75 -4.10 7.12 2.96
CA LEU A 75 -4.72 8.13 3.83
C LEU A 75 -6.08 7.70 4.35
N LEU A 76 -6.86 6.97 3.56
CA LEU A 76 -8.11 6.39 4.03
C LEU A 76 -7.85 5.33 5.10
N THR A 77 -6.85 4.46 4.91
CA THR A 77 -6.44 3.49 5.93
C THR A 77 -5.98 4.17 7.22
N ASP A 78 -5.15 5.22 7.13
CA ASP A 78 -4.72 6.06 8.25
C ASP A 78 -5.93 6.59 9.05
N LYS A 79 -6.91 7.17 8.37
CA LYS A 79 -8.16 7.63 9.01
C LYS A 79 -8.93 6.54 9.76
N PHE A 80 -8.82 5.27 9.37
CA PHE A 80 -9.46 4.16 10.07
C PHE A 80 -8.61 3.59 11.22
N MET A 81 -7.31 3.86 11.25
CA MET A 81 -6.37 3.28 12.20
C MET A 81 -6.14 4.14 13.46
N GLY A 82 -6.56 5.41 13.44
CA GLY A 82 -6.35 6.34 14.57
C GLY A 82 -4.87 6.56 14.86
N ASP A 83 -4.50 6.73 16.15
CA ASP A 83 -3.14 7.11 16.56
C ASP A 83 -2.07 6.03 16.33
N GLY A 84 -2.45 4.85 15.86
CA GLY A 84 -1.54 3.71 15.66
C GLY A 84 -0.76 3.73 14.34
N PHE A 85 -1.31 4.33 13.29
CA PHE A 85 -0.75 4.35 11.94
C PHE A 85 -1.02 5.74 11.39
N VAL A 86 -0.01 6.60 11.36
CA VAL A 86 -0.15 8.02 11.04
C VAL A 86 0.68 8.36 9.82
N ILE A 87 0.06 8.97 8.81
CA ILE A 87 0.73 9.50 7.63
C ILE A 87 0.58 11.02 7.61
N GLU A 88 1.68 11.75 7.73
CA GLU A 88 1.64 13.22 7.75
C GLU A 88 1.35 13.80 6.36
N GLY A 89 0.06 13.89 6.04
CA GLY A 89 -0.45 14.57 4.85
C GLY A 89 -0.28 13.80 3.53
N PHE A 90 -0.79 14.43 2.46
CA PHE A 90 -0.86 13.79 1.14
C PHE A 90 0.51 13.58 0.48
N GLY A 91 1.46 14.49 0.67
CA GLY A 91 2.81 14.35 0.10
C GLY A 91 3.54 13.11 0.62
N THR A 92 3.46 12.86 1.93
CA THR A 92 4.02 11.67 2.56
C THR A 92 3.31 10.41 2.07
N ALA A 93 1.97 10.43 1.99
CA ALA A 93 1.20 9.31 1.45
C ALA A 93 1.59 8.96 0.01
N LEU A 94 1.85 9.97 -0.82
CA LEU A 94 2.30 9.79 -2.20
C LEU A 94 3.69 9.17 -2.27
N LEU A 95 4.62 9.65 -1.43
CA LEU A 95 5.96 9.06 -1.33
C LEU A 95 5.89 7.59 -0.88
N ILE A 96 5.10 7.29 0.15
CA ILE A 96 4.87 5.92 0.62
C ILE A 96 4.29 5.08 -0.53
N ALA A 97 3.26 5.56 -1.24
CA ALA A 97 2.63 4.80 -2.33
C ALA A 97 3.62 4.45 -3.45
N ILE A 98 4.52 5.36 -3.81
CA ILE A 98 5.57 5.13 -4.80
C ILE A 98 6.57 4.09 -4.29
N LEU A 99 7.08 4.25 -3.06
CA LEU A 99 8.05 3.32 -2.48
C LEU A 99 7.43 1.93 -2.27
N MET A 100 6.18 1.86 -1.81
CA MET A 100 5.44 0.60 -1.71
C MET A 100 5.33 -0.09 -3.07
N SER A 101 5.08 0.65 -4.15
CA SER A 101 5.02 0.07 -5.50
C SER A 101 6.36 -0.55 -5.89
N ILE A 102 7.47 0.13 -5.61
CA ILE A 102 8.83 -0.37 -5.89
C ILE A 102 9.14 -1.61 -5.04
N LEU A 103 8.92 -1.53 -3.73
CA LEU A 103 9.16 -2.63 -2.80
C LEU A 103 8.31 -3.86 -3.14
N ASN A 104 7.05 -3.67 -3.53
CA ASN A 104 6.21 -4.76 -3.98
C ASN A 104 6.76 -5.43 -5.25
N VAL A 105 7.26 -4.66 -6.23
CA VAL A 105 7.89 -5.25 -7.43
C VAL A 105 9.13 -6.07 -7.04
N MET A 106 10.01 -5.52 -6.19
CA MET A 106 11.23 -6.19 -5.73
C MET A 106 10.91 -7.49 -4.95
N ILE A 107 9.96 -7.45 -4.02
CA ILE A 107 9.57 -8.63 -3.23
C ILE A 107 8.94 -9.69 -4.13
N ASN A 108 8.10 -9.28 -5.10
CA ASN A 108 7.49 -10.22 -6.01
C ASN A 108 8.52 -10.95 -6.88
N SER A 109 9.47 -10.22 -7.46
CA SER A 109 10.48 -10.81 -8.35
C SER A 109 11.54 -11.63 -7.59
N ILE A 110 12.02 -11.15 -6.44
CA ILE A 110 13.13 -11.79 -5.72
C ILE A 110 12.66 -12.96 -4.86
N ILE A 111 11.47 -12.87 -4.27
CA ILE A 111 11.03 -13.83 -3.23
C ILE A 111 9.89 -14.70 -3.73
N LEU A 112 8.85 -14.10 -4.33
CA LEU A 112 7.62 -14.82 -4.64
C LEU A 112 7.69 -15.63 -5.94
N GLU A 113 8.34 -15.10 -6.99
CA GLU A 113 8.57 -15.83 -8.24
C GLU A 113 9.38 -17.13 -8.06
N PRO A 114 10.56 -17.11 -7.40
CA PRO A 114 11.34 -18.34 -7.21
C PRO A 114 10.66 -19.37 -6.30
N MET A 115 9.81 -18.96 -5.34
CA MET A 115 9.03 -19.90 -4.53
C MET A 115 7.86 -20.54 -5.30
N ARG A 116 7.33 -19.86 -6.32
CA ARG A 116 6.24 -20.40 -7.14
C ARG A 116 6.74 -21.40 -8.18
N ASP A 117 7.99 -21.26 -8.62
CA ASP A 117 8.62 -22.13 -9.62
C ASP A 117 8.99 -23.51 -9.04
N LYS A 118 9.43 -23.59 -7.78
CA LYS A 118 9.71 -24.87 -7.08
C LYS A 118 8.49 -25.75 -6.79
N ARG A 119 7.28 -25.32 -7.15
CA ARG A 119 6.01 -26.07 -6.95
C ARG A 119 5.42 -26.62 -8.26
N LYS A 120 6.08 -26.43 -9.40
CA LYS A 120 5.77 -27.16 -10.65
C LYS A 120 6.76 -28.31 -10.81
#